data_AF-A0A0W7WRV5-F1
#
_entry.id   AF-A0A0W7WRV5-F1
#
_cell.length_a   1.000
_cell.length_b   1.000
_cell.length_c   1.000
_cell.angle_alpha   90.00
_cell.angle_beta   90.00
_cell.angle_gamma   90.00
#
_symmetry.space_group_name_H-M   'P 1'
#
loop_
_entity.id
_entity.type
_entity.pdbx_description
1 polymer ?
#
loop_
_entity_poly.entity_id
_entity_poly.type
_entity_poly.pdbx_seq_one_letter_code
_entity_poly.pdbx_strand_id
1 'polypeptide(L)'
;MRSLGLLTQVGTDTFAATELAKSCLASDEALDFVRLLHLNVALLGESLDALADEAHTATLLRVLAERYPDVQLTREDVTRRIALLLETGLAERIGLTVRRTELGASLVDTLPLLDRVTSGLPENADQGIPRGSSAAEPRAVTDAGQRSFGSVATEVVQAATDSADYQRFERAVAAAFDALGVDVEMHSGPKKTDVVIELWQSPTDRQRVTVEAKTDGAGLVTDQDVKFWRLGEHRERHMAQSTLLVGPQFDARVTQEAAREKVALITARELADAVMRHSRTPLSPREIAAMVTAGEDAESLALTWRAAERRQQALSLVLHTLWKSGNDPVDIRYTTGVLGISDIWRETKGALETPLDSSEIEEALTFLGTPLIAGVERQGGNHVVTAPPSLAAARLRALAAVIESTGLDGPPGRPSGEGPPTPPGPSSPESPENPSVPRQQDSDAGVTPSLIRAWAKAQGHAVNERGRLPQDLVKKYKQVRGHG
;
A
#
# COMPACT_ATOMS: atom_id res chain seq x y z
N MET A 1 6.72 -12.70 -36.26
CA MET A 1 7.60 -11.51 -36.32
C MET A 1 7.39 -10.68 -37.59
N ARG A 2 7.57 -11.19 -38.82
CA ARG A 2 7.22 -10.41 -40.05
C ARG A 2 5.74 -10.02 -40.14
N SER A 3 4.86 -10.98 -39.88
CA SER A 3 3.40 -10.78 -39.84
C SER A 3 2.93 -9.85 -38.72
N LEU A 4 3.80 -9.55 -37.74
CA LEU A 4 3.53 -8.64 -36.62
C LEU A 4 4.09 -7.23 -36.90
N GLY A 5 4.60 -6.98 -38.12
CA GLY A 5 5.22 -5.69 -38.48
C GLY A 5 6.57 -5.42 -37.78
N LEU A 6 7.15 -6.42 -37.10
CA LEU A 6 8.38 -6.27 -36.31
C LEU A 6 9.66 -6.45 -37.14
N LEU A 7 9.57 -7.19 -38.23
CA LEU A 7 10.70 -7.45 -39.14
C LEU A 7 10.33 -7.08 -40.57
N THR A 8 11.24 -6.39 -41.25
CA THR A 8 11.19 -6.15 -42.70
C THR A 8 12.28 -6.93 -43.41
N GLN A 9 11.99 -7.41 -44.62
CA GLN A 9 12.97 -8.13 -45.44
C GLN A 9 13.79 -7.11 -46.23
N VAL A 10 15.11 -7.09 -46.02
CA VAL A 10 16.04 -6.16 -46.65
C VAL A 10 16.96 -6.83 -47.68
N GLY A 11 16.83 -8.15 -47.84
CA GLY A 11 17.52 -8.95 -48.85
C GLY A 11 16.88 -10.33 -49.00
N THR A 12 17.39 -11.17 -49.88
CA THR A 12 16.79 -12.48 -50.20
C THR A 12 16.58 -13.36 -48.96
N ASP A 13 17.54 -13.37 -48.02
CA ASP A 13 17.46 -14.09 -46.74
C ASP A 13 17.81 -13.19 -45.54
N THR A 14 17.76 -11.87 -45.71
CA THR A 14 18.18 -10.90 -44.68
C THR A 14 16.99 -10.11 -44.15
N PHE A 15 16.86 -10.08 -42.82
CA PHE A 15 15.80 -9.36 -42.12
C PHE A 15 16.38 -8.28 -41.22
N ALA A 16 15.69 -7.15 -41.13
CA ALA A 16 15.99 -6.07 -40.21
C ALA A 16 14.78 -5.76 -39.34
N ALA A 17 15.02 -5.33 -38.09
CA ALA A 17 13.98 -4.80 -37.23
C ALA A 17 13.39 -3.52 -37.83
N THR A 18 12.07 -3.37 -37.76
CA THR A 18 11.41 -2.10 -38.13
C THR A 18 11.73 -1.02 -37.10
N GLU A 19 11.56 0.26 -37.45
CA GLU A 19 11.83 1.37 -36.51
C GLU A 19 10.98 1.26 -35.23
N LEU A 20 9.72 0.81 -35.36
CA LEU A 20 8.85 0.50 -34.22
C LEU A 20 9.44 -0.61 -33.33
N ALA A 21 9.95 -1.70 -33.92
CA ALA A 21 10.59 -2.78 -33.17
C ALA A 21 11.87 -2.31 -32.45
N LYS A 22 12.68 -1.45 -33.11
CA LYS A 22 13.87 -0.86 -32.50
C LYS A 22 13.53 0.08 -31.34
N SER A 23 12.51 0.92 -31.50
CA SER A 23 12.03 1.82 -30.43
C SER A 23 11.52 1.04 -29.23
N CYS A 24 10.76 -0.03 -29.46
CA CYS A 24 10.29 -0.92 -28.39
C CYS A 24 11.46 -1.61 -27.66
N LEU A 25 12.46 -2.12 -28.39
CA LEU A 25 13.66 -2.70 -27.77
C LEU A 25 14.49 -1.66 -26.99
N ALA A 26 14.50 -0.40 -27.42
CA ALA A 26 15.22 0.68 -26.73
C ALA A 26 14.52 1.15 -25.45
N SER A 27 13.18 1.08 -25.40
CA SER A 27 12.39 1.41 -24.21
C SER A 27 12.57 0.40 -23.06
N ASP A 28 12.89 -0.85 -23.40
CA ASP A 28 12.91 -2.01 -22.48
C ASP A 28 11.64 -2.16 -21.63
N GLU A 29 10.51 -1.60 -22.10
CA GLU A 29 9.25 -1.58 -21.39
C GLU A 29 8.26 -2.57 -22.02
N ALA A 30 7.89 -3.60 -21.25
CA ALA A 30 7.01 -4.68 -21.71
C ALA A 30 5.63 -4.19 -22.21
N LEU A 31 5.16 -3.04 -21.69
CA LEU A 31 3.88 -2.44 -22.08
C LEU A 31 3.87 -1.95 -23.53
N ASP A 32 4.97 -1.39 -24.00
CA ASP A 32 5.09 -0.92 -25.38
C ASP A 32 5.10 -2.08 -26.37
N PHE A 33 5.66 -3.22 -25.94
CA PHE A 33 5.56 -4.46 -26.72
C PHE A 33 4.12 -4.95 -26.83
N VAL A 34 3.35 -4.92 -25.73
CA VAL A 34 1.92 -5.31 -25.75
C VAL A 34 1.09 -4.38 -26.63
N ARG A 35 1.32 -3.06 -26.56
CA ARG A 35 0.66 -2.07 -27.44
C ARG A 35 0.94 -2.36 -28.92
N LEU A 36 2.18 -2.68 -29.26
CA LEU A 36 2.55 -3.05 -30.63
C LEU A 36 1.86 -4.34 -31.08
N LEU A 37 1.81 -5.35 -30.21
CA LEU A 37 1.09 -6.58 -30.49
C LEU A 37 -0.41 -6.34 -30.68
N HIS A 38 -1.04 -5.47 -29.89
CA HIS A 38 -2.47 -5.13 -30.01
C HIS A 38 -2.82 -4.60 -31.41
N LEU A 39 -1.93 -3.84 -32.04
CA LEU A 39 -2.13 -3.34 -33.41
C LEU A 39 -2.17 -4.45 -34.47
N ASN A 40 -1.57 -5.60 -34.20
CA ASN A 40 -1.37 -6.68 -35.18
C ASN A 40 -2.08 -7.99 -34.81
N VAL A 41 -2.57 -8.10 -33.57
CA VAL A 41 -3.22 -9.28 -33.02
C VAL A 41 -4.63 -8.89 -32.58
N ALA A 42 -5.62 -9.30 -33.37
CA ALA A 42 -7.02 -9.02 -33.07
C ALA A 42 -7.42 -9.50 -31.67
N LEU A 43 -8.31 -8.77 -31.02
CA LEU A 43 -8.91 -9.10 -29.73
C LEU A 43 -7.89 -9.29 -28.58
N LEU A 44 -6.70 -8.69 -28.65
CA LEU A 44 -5.72 -8.74 -27.56
C LEU A 44 -6.16 -7.88 -26.38
N GLY A 45 -6.40 -6.59 -26.61
CA GLY A 45 -6.92 -5.65 -25.61
C GLY A 45 -8.31 -6.02 -25.12
N GLU A 46 -9.16 -6.56 -26.00
CA GLU A 46 -10.52 -7.02 -25.71
C GLU A 46 -10.50 -8.28 -24.84
N SER A 47 -9.51 -9.16 -25.03
CA SER A 47 -9.30 -10.29 -24.13
C SER A 47 -8.92 -9.81 -22.72
N LEU A 48 -8.09 -8.77 -22.63
CA LEU A 48 -7.71 -8.17 -21.36
C LEU A 48 -8.90 -7.47 -20.69
N ASP A 49 -9.68 -6.70 -21.45
CA ASP A 49 -10.88 -6.01 -21.00
C ASP A 49 -11.97 -6.98 -20.52
N ALA A 50 -12.19 -8.09 -21.23
CA ALA A 50 -13.15 -9.11 -20.83
C ALA A 50 -12.79 -9.86 -19.53
N LEU A 51 -11.52 -9.82 -19.10
CA LEU A 51 -11.09 -10.35 -17.78
C LEU A 51 -11.54 -9.48 -16.60
N ALA A 52 -12.22 -8.35 -16.83
CA ALA A 52 -12.90 -7.60 -15.78
C ALA A 52 -14.08 -8.39 -15.17
N ASP A 53 -14.82 -9.11 -16.02
CA ASP A 53 -16.05 -9.81 -15.63
C ASP A 53 -15.90 -11.35 -15.60
N GLU A 54 -14.97 -11.91 -16.38
CA GLU A 54 -14.98 -13.34 -16.74
C GLU A 54 -13.62 -14.00 -16.59
N ALA A 55 -13.50 -14.96 -15.66
CA ALA A 55 -12.21 -15.40 -15.15
C ALA A 55 -11.72 -16.78 -15.65
N HIS A 56 -12.50 -17.46 -16.50
CA HIS A 56 -12.17 -18.79 -17.02
C HIS A 56 -11.97 -18.78 -18.54
N THR A 57 -10.87 -19.39 -19.03
CA THR A 57 -10.50 -19.42 -20.46
C THR A 57 -11.60 -19.95 -21.38
N ALA A 58 -12.36 -20.97 -20.94
CA ALA A 58 -13.46 -21.54 -21.71
C ALA A 58 -14.64 -20.56 -21.84
N THR A 59 -14.93 -19.80 -20.78
CA THR A 59 -15.97 -18.76 -20.78
C THR A 59 -15.53 -17.54 -21.58
N LEU A 60 -14.26 -17.15 -21.46
CA LEU A 60 -13.68 -16.01 -22.17
C LEU A 60 -13.75 -16.19 -23.69
N LEU A 61 -13.45 -17.38 -24.20
CA LEU A 61 -13.59 -17.68 -25.63
C LEU A 61 -15.04 -17.48 -26.10
N ARG A 62 -16.01 -17.97 -25.33
CA ARG A 62 -17.44 -17.83 -25.64
C ARG A 62 -17.86 -16.36 -25.63
N VAL A 63 -17.48 -15.62 -24.60
CA VAL A 63 -17.81 -14.19 -24.43
C VAL A 63 -17.21 -13.36 -25.56
N LEU A 64 -15.95 -13.62 -25.95
CA LEU A 64 -15.32 -12.92 -27.07
C LEU A 64 -16.02 -13.26 -28.40
N ALA A 65 -16.40 -14.52 -28.62
CA ALA A 65 -17.15 -14.92 -29.81
C ALA A 65 -18.56 -14.30 -29.88
N GLU A 66 -19.22 -14.12 -28.73
CA GLU A 66 -20.53 -13.45 -28.63
C GLU A 66 -20.40 -11.93 -28.87
N ARG A 67 -19.38 -11.28 -28.29
CA ARG A 67 -19.17 -9.82 -28.40
C ARG A 67 -18.61 -9.41 -29.78
N TYR A 68 -17.85 -10.30 -30.42
CA TYR A 68 -17.10 -10.03 -31.66
C TYR A 68 -17.27 -11.19 -32.66
N PRO A 69 -18.48 -11.41 -33.21
CA PRO A 69 -18.79 -12.58 -34.05
C PRO A 69 -18.00 -12.62 -35.37
N ASP A 70 -17.52 -11.48 -35.84
CA ASP A 70 -16.76 -11.35 -37.09
C ASP A 70 -15.29 -11.79 -36.95
N VAL A 71 -14.81 -12.04 -35.71
CA VAL A 71 -13.44 -12.48 -35.45
C VAL A 71 -13.44 -13.92 -34.94
N GLN A 72 -12.89 -14.84 -35.74
CA GLN A 72 -12.74 -16.22 -35.31
C GLN A 72 -11.52 -16.39 -34.40
N LEU A 73 -11.78 -16.85 -33.17
CA LEU A 73 -10.76 -17.21 -32.19
C LEU A 73 -10.81 -18.70 -31.87
N THR A 74 -9.65 -19.32 -31.70
CA THR A 74 -9.55 -20.67 -31.12
C THR A 74 -9.24 -20.61 -29.64
N ARG A 75 -9.45 -21.73 -28.92
CA ARG A 75 -9.04 -21.87 -27.51
C ARG A 75 -7.54 -21.64 -27.33
N GLU A 76 -6.72 -22.09 -28.28
CA GLU A 76 -5.27 -21.93 -28.23
C GLU A 76 -4.87 -20.46 -28.34
N ASP A 77 -5.57 -19.69 -29.17
CA ASP A 77 -5.32 -18.25 -29.31
C ASP A 77 -5.66 -17.48 -28.03
N VAL A 78 -6.77 -17.82 -27.37
CA VAL A 78 -7.12 -17.22 -26.06
C VAL A 78 -6.11 -17.62 -24.98
N THR A 79 -5.65 -18.88 -24.99
CA THR A 79 -4.65 -19.37 -24.04
C THR A 79 -3.32 -18.63 -24.17
N ARG A 80 -2.84 -18.43 -25.41
CA ARG A 80 -1.63 -17.65 -25.70
C ARG A 80 -1.74 -16.19 -25.24
N ARG A 81 -2.89 -15.56 -25.48
CA ARG A 81 -3.15 -14.19 -25.01
C ARG A 81 -3.12 -14.11 -23.48
N ILE A 82 -3.80 -15.01 -22.79
CA ILE A 82 -3.78 -15.06 -21.32
C ILE A 82 -2.35 -15.26 -20.81
N ALA A 83 -1.55 -16.15 -21.41
CA ALA A 83 -0.17 -16.36 -21.01
C ALA A 83 0.67 -15.08 -21.14
N LEU A 84 0.57 -14.38 -22.28
CA LEU A 84 1.23 -13.09 -22.50
C LEU A 84 0.81 -12.04 -21.46
N LEU A 85 -0.50 -11.93 -21.19
CA LEU A 85 -1.03 -10.96 -20.22
C LEU A 85 -0.56 -11.27 -18.78
N LEU A 86 -0.42 -12.54 -18.43
CA LEU A 86 0.15 -12.98 -17.14
C LEU A 86 1.65 -12.67 -17.04
N GLU A 87 2.42 -12.97 -18.10
CA GLU A 87 3.87 -12.73 -18.14
C GLU A 87 4.22 -11.23 -18.10
N THR A 88 3.35 -10.39 -18.63
CA THR A 88 3.50 -8.93 -18.64
C THR A 88 2.91 -8.23 -17.41
N GLY A 89 2.31 -8.99 -16.49
CA GLY A 89 1.68 -8.46 -15.27
C GLY A 89 0.38 -7.69 -15.50
N LEU A 90 -0.19 -7.74 -16.71
CA LEU A 90 -1.48 -7.12 -17.07
C LEU A 90 -2.68 -7.94 -16.57
N ALA A 91 -2.48 -9.23 -16.40
CA ALA A 91 -3.41 -10.12 -15.74
C ALA A 91 -2.69 -10.88 -14.63
N GLU A 92 -3.45 -11.38 -13.67
CA GLU A 92 -2.94 -12.23 -12.61
C GLU A 92 -3.81 -13.48 -12.45
N ARG A 93 -3.20 -14.54 -11.93
CA ARG A 93 -3.87 -15.81 -11.66
C ARG A 93 -4.11 -15.95 -10.17
N ILE A 94 -5.38 -16.16 -9.80
CA ILE A 94 -5.83 -16.45 -8.45
C ILE A 94 -6.50 -17.83 -8.49
N GLY A 95 -5.78 -18.85 -8.01
CA GLY A 95 -6.23 -20.24 -8.12
C GLY A 95 -6.45 -20.68 -9.57
N LEU A 96 -7.69 -21.07 -9.91
CA LEU A 96 -8.11 -21.49 -11.25
C LEU A 96 -8.68 -20.34 -12.10
N THR A 97 -8.70 -19.12 -11.55
CA THR A 97 -9.27 -17.94 -12.18
C THR A 97 -8.17 -16.98 -12.61
N VAL A 98 -8.37 -16.31 -13.74
CA VAL A 98 -7.49 -15.24 -14.23
C VAL A 98 -8.30 -13.95 -14.21
N ARG A 99 -7.75 -12.88 -13.65
CA ARG A 99 -8.37 -11.56 -13.68
C ARG A 99 -7.38 -10.51 -14.17
N ARG A 100 -7.91 -9.39 -14.66
CA ARG A 100 -7.10 -8.22 -15.03
C ARG A 100 -6.52 -7.55 -13.77
N THR A 101 -5.27 -7.09 -13.81
CA THR A 101 -4.65 -6.27 -12.75
C THR A 101 -5.00 -4.80 -12.92
N GLU A 102 -4.70 -3.94 -11.94
CA GLU A 102 -4.86 -2.49 -12.10
C GLU A 102 -4.02 -1.95 -13.27
N LEU A 103 -2.80 -2.45 -13.45
CA LEU A 103 -1.95 -2.12 -14.60
C LEU A 103 -2.63 -2.52 -15.92
N GLY A 104 -3.24 -3.70 -15.96
CA GLY A 104 -4.05 -4.14 -17.08
C GLY A 104 -5.23 -3.23 -17.35
N ALA A 105 -5.91 -2.74 -16.31
CA ALA A 105 -7.03 -1.81 -16.45
C ALA A 105 -6.57 -0.48 -17.04
N SER A 106 -5.52 0.12 -16.48
CA SER A 106 -4.96 1.37 -17.01
C SER A 106 -4.46 1.22 -18.45
N LEU A 107 -3.90 0.07 -18.83
CA LEU A 107 -3.51 -0.15 -20.22
C LEU A 107 -4.74 -0.21 -21.13
N VAL A 108 -5.78 -0.95 -20.76
CA VAL A 108 -7.02 -1.06 -21.54
C VAL A 108 -7.63 0.31 -21.83
N ASP A 109 -7.65 1.22 -20.86
CA ASP A 109 -8.17 2.58 -21.03
C ASP A 109 -7.40 3.40 -22.08
N THR A 110 -6.17 2.99 -22.42
CA THR A 110 -5.34 3.63 -23.45
C THR A 110 -5.39 2.94 -24.81
N LEU A 111 -5.97 1.74 -24.90
CA LEU A 111 -6.00 0.95 -26.13
C LEU A 111 -7.25 1.27 -26.96
N PRO A 112 -7.11 1.43 -28.29
CA PRO A 112 -8.28 1.44 -29.16
C PRO A 112 -8.87 0.03 -29.23
N LEU A 113 -10.01 -0.18 -28.59
CA LEU A 113 -10.76 -1.44 -28.63
C LEU A 113 -11.82 -1.43 -29.73
N LEU A 114 -12.18 -2.61 -30.22
CA LEU A 114 -13.30 -2.82 -31.12
C LEU A 114 -14.65 -2.61 -30.43
N ASP A 115 -15.58 -2.02 -31.16
CA ASP A 115 -16.97 -1.83 -30.72
C ASP A 115 -17.66 -3.18 -30.48
N ARG A 116 -18.35 -3.29 -29.34
CA ARG A 116 -19.08 -4.51 -28.96
C ARG A 116 -20.42 -4.57 -29.68
N VAL A 117 -20.78 -5.74 -30.24
CA VAL A 117 -22.14 -5.96 -30.76
C VAL A 117 -23.11 -6.00 -29.57
N THR A 118 -23.91 -4.95 -29.40
CA THR A 118 -25.05 -4.96 -28.47
C THR A 118 -26.20 -5.70 -29.14
N SER A 119 -26.49 -6.92 -28.68
CA SER A 119 -27.69 -7.64 -29.13
C SER A 119 -28.92 -6.89 -28.63
N GLY A 120 -29.67 -6.31 -29.57
CA GLY A 120 -30.66 -5.25 -29.31
C GLY A 120 -31.99 -5.67 -28.69
N LEU A 121 -32.64 -4.68 -28.06
CA LEU A 121 -34.07 -4.44 -28.15
C LEU A 121 -34.27 -3.16 -28.98
N PRO A 122 -35.34 -3.04 -29.79
CA PRO A 122 -35.40 -2.05 -30.87
C PRO A 122 -35.60 -0.63 -30.36
N GLU A 123 -34.82 0.27 -30.95
CA GLU A 123 -35.04 1.71 -30.97
C GLU A 123 -36.42 2.03 -31.56
N ASN A 124 -37.30 2.63 -30.76
CA ASN A 124 -38.36 3.44 -31.31
C ASN A 124 -37.80 4.84 -31.51
N ALA A 125 -37.57 5.16 -32.78
CA ALA A 125 -37.50 6.52 -33.25
C ALA A 125 -38.79 7.26 -32.85
N ASP A 126 -38.66 8.35 -32.11
CA ASP A 126 -39.52 9.50 -32.35
C ASP A 126 -38.68 10.77 -32.43
N GLN A 127 -39.06 11.59 -33.39
CA GLN A 127 -38.25 12.60 -34.02
C GLN A 127 -38.26 13.92 -33.22
N GLY A 128 -37.08 14.54 -33.16
CA GLY A 128 -36.92 15.99 -33.30
C GLY A 128 -37.31 16.88 -32.11
N ILE A 129 -36.29 17.51 -31.50
CA ILE A 129 -36.03 18.96 -31.53
C ILE A 129 -34.64 19.21 -30.88
N PRO A 130 -33.74 19.99 -31.50
CA PRO A 130 -32.46 20.33 -30.90
C PRO A 130 -32.50 21.66 -30.12
N ARG A 131 -31.68 21.69 -29.06
CA ARG A 131 -31.11 22.83 -28.30
C ARG A 131 -31.93 23.41 -27.14
N GLY A 132 -31.26 23.40 -25.98
CA GLY A 132 -31.55 24.25 -24.84
C GLY A 132 -30.74 23.83 -23.61
N SER A 133 -29.58 24.45 -23.43
CA SER A 133 -28.71 24.29 -22.25
C SER A 133 -29.48 24.45 -20.94
N SER A 134 -29.24 23.56 -19.98
CA SER A 134 -29.24 23.94 -18.56
C SER A 134 -28.42 22.93 -17.77
N ALA A 135 -27.46 23.48 -17.03
CA ALA A 135 -26.67 22.79 -16.04
C ALA A 135 -27.58 22.05 -15.04
N ALA A 136 -27.25 20.78 -14.79
CA ALA A 136 -27.66 20.05 -13.59
C ALA A 136 -26.48 19.14 -13.23
N GLU A 137 -25.90 19.44 -12.08
CA GLU A 137 -24.73 18.78 -11.48
C GLU A 137 -24.89 17.26 -11.38
N PRO A 138 -23.84 16.46 -11.65
CA PRO A 138 -23.82 15.08 -11.21
C PRO A 138 -23.61 15.09 -9.69
N ARG A 139 -24.66 14.71 -8.96
CA ARG A 139 -24.55 14.27 -7.56
C ARG A 139 -23.44 13.21 -7.46
N ALA A 140 -22.36 13.57 -6.79
CA ALA A 140 -21.31 12.67 -6.38
C ALA A 140 -21.90 11.59 -5.47
N VAL A 141 -22.03 10.39 -6.01
CA VAL A 141 -22.02 9.18 -5.20
C VAL A 141 -20.54 8.84 -5.01
N THR A 142 -20.14 8.81 -3.75
CA THR A 142 -18.78 8.64 -3.25
C THR A 142 -18.10 7.38 -3.78
N ASP A 143 -17.10 7.56 -4.65
CA ASP A 143 -16.06 6.57 -4.92
C ASP A 143 -14.82 6.94 -4.08
N ALA A 144 -14.82 6.48 -2.83
CA ALA A 144 -13.73 6.68 -1.87
C ALA A 144 -12.91 5.41 -1.66
N GLY A 145 -12.94 4.46 -2.61
CA GLY A 145 -12.41 3.12 -2.39
C GLY A 145 -11.61 2.57 -3.57
N GLN A 146 -10.58 3.29 -4.00
CA GLN A 146 -9.31 2.82 -4.61
C GLN A 146 -8.74 3.92 -5.53
N ARG A 147 -8.11 4.93 -4.94
CA ARG A 147 -7.18 5.75 -5.72
C ARG A 147 -5.90 4.94 -5.90
N SER A 148 -5.54 4.64 -7.15
CA SER A 148 -4.27 3.98 -7.44
C SER A 148 -3.10 4.86 -6.97
N PHE A 149 -2.00 4.27 -6.53
CA PHE A 149 -0.79 5.00 -6.10
C PHE A 149 -0.34 6.06 -7.13
N GLY A 150 -0.44 5.73 -8.42
CA GLY A 150 -0.11 6.66 -9.51
C GLY A 150 -1.05 7.87 -9.59
N SER A 151 -2.34 7.69 -9.33
CA SER A 151 -3.30 8.81 -9.28
C SER A 151 -3.00 9.73 -8.10
N VAL A 152 -2.67 9.18 -6.93
CA VAL A 152 -2.30 9.95 -5.74
C VAL A 152 -1.01 10.74 -5.98
N ALA A 153 0.03 10.09 -6.49
CA ALA A 153 1.30 10.73 -6.82
C ALA A 153 1.13 11.88 -7.84
N THR A 154 0.34 11.65 -8.89
CA THR A 154 0.06 12.69 -9.91
C THR A 154 -0.69 13.88 -9.30
N GLU A 155 -1.70 13.61 -8.48
CA GLU A 155 -2.54 14.64 -7.85
C GLU A 155 -1.73 15.51 -6.88
N VAL A 156 -0.82 14.92 -6.09
CA VAL A 156 0.07 15.68 -5.19
C VAL A 156 0.90 16.72 -5.95
N VAL A 157 1.51 16.32 -7.07
CA VAL A 157 2.35 17.22 -7.87
C VAL A 157 1.51 18.31 -8.55
N GLN A 158 0.35 17.96 -9.11
CA GLN A 158 -0.51 18.93 -9.79
C GLN A 158 -1.14 19.94 -8.82
N ALA A 159 -1.58 19.48 -7.65
CA ALA A 159 -2.21 20.36 -6.67
C ALA A 159 -1.20 21.32 -6.01
N ALA A 160 0.09 20.96 -5.95
CA ALA A 160 1.13 21.79 -5.34
C ALA A 160 1.32 23.15 -6.05
N THR A 161 0.98 23.26 -7.33
CA THR A 161 1.08 24.51 -8.10
C THR A 161 -0.27 25.20 -8.34
N ASP A 162 -1.36 24.64 -7.83
CA ASP A 162 -2.70 25.20 -7.95
C ASP A 162 -3.03 26.07 -6.73
N SER A 163 -2.45 27.28 -6.68
CA SER A 163 -2.66 28.21 -5.56
C SER A 163 -4.10 28.67 -5.37
N ALA A 164 -4.99 28.43 -6.36
CA ALA A 164 -6.41 28.76 -6.24
C ALA A 164 -7.15 27.78 -5.33
N ASP A 165 -6.64 26.56 -5.16
CA ASP A 165 -7.25 25.50 -4.35
C ASP A 165 -6.23 24.81 -3.41
N TYR A 166 -5.78 25.55 -2.39
CA TYR A 166 -4.89 25.01 -1.36
C TYR A 166 -5.48 23.78 -0.62
N GLN A 167 -6.80 23.68 -0.54
CA GLN A 167 -7.51 22.57 0.11
C GLN A 167 -7.42 21.28 -0.72
N ARG A 168 -7.32 21.39 -2.04
CA ARG A 168 -7.00 20.25 -2.91
C ARG A 168 -5.61 19.70 -2.60
N PHE A 169 -4.61 20.57 -2.42
CA PHE A 169 -3.26 20.12 -2.09
C PHE A 169 -3.19 19.46 -0.71
N GLU A 170 -3.83 20.03 0.32
CA GLU A 170 -3.92 19.40 1.65
C GLU A 170 -4.54 18.00 1.60
N ARG A 171 -5.64 17.83 0.85
CA ARG A 171 -6.27 16.51 0.65
C ARG A 171 -5.38 15.53 -0.13
N ALA A 172 -4.62 16.03 -1.11
CA ALA A 172 -3.69 15.21 -1.88
C ALA A 172 -2.53 14.72 -0.99
N VAL A 173 -1.97 15.60 -0.16
CA VAL A 173 -0.93 15.26 0.82
C VAL A 173 -1.44 14.25 1.84
N ALA A 174 -2.66 14.44 2.37
CA ALA A 174 -3.28 13.48 3.27
C ALA A 174 -3.43 12.09 2.62
N ALA A 175 -3.92 12.04 1.37
CA ALA A 175 -4.05 10.78 0.63
C ALA A 175 -2.69 10.12 0.34
N ALA A 176 -1.63 10.90 0.15
CA ALA A 176 -0.28 10.37 -0.03
C ALA A 176 0.25 9.70 1.24
N PHE A 177 0.07 10.32 2.41
CA PHE A 177 0.48 9.71 3.68
C PHE A 177 -0.33 8.47 4.04
N ASP A 178 -1.64 8.48 3.74
CA ASP A 178 -2.49 7.29 3.88
C ASP A 178 -1.99 6.14 2.97
N ALA A 179 -1.65 6.44 1.71
CA ALA A 179 -1.07 5.46 0.79
C ALA A 179 0.30 4.94 1.24
N LEU A 180 1.04 5.70 2.05
CA LEU A 180 2.31 5.26 2.67
C LEU A 180 2.09 4.39 3.93
N GLY A 181 0.84 4.08 4.28
CA GLY A 181 0.50 3.25 5.44
C GLY A 181 0.63 3.98 6.78
N VAL A 182 0.49 5.31 6.79
CA VAL A 182 0.52 6.15 7.99
C VAL A 182 -0.90 6.57 8.35
N ASP A 183 -1.24 6.58 9.65
CA ASP A 183 -2.55 7.05 10.10
C ASP A 183 -2.68 8.56 9.87
N VAL A 184 -3.77 9.01 9.22
CA VAL A 184 -4.00 10.43 8.88
C VAL A 184 -5.26 10.98 9.53
N GLU A 185 -5.13 12.11 10.22
CA GLU A 185 -6.22 12.89 10.78
C GLU A 185 -6.30 14.26 10.05
N MET A 186 -7.41 14.53 9.38
CA MET A 186 -7.71 15.86 8.84
C MET A 186 -8.68 16.60 9.75
N HIS A 187 -8.28 17.77 10.22
CA HIS A 187 -9.17 18.65 10.98
C HIS A 187 -9.76 19.69 10.03
N SER A 188 -11.03 19.54 9.64
CA SER A 188 -11.71 20.49 8.74
C SER A 188 -12.38 21.64 9.51
N GLY A 189 -11.99 22.88 9.21
CA GLY A 189 -12.68 24.10 9.63
C GLY A 189 -12.47 25.26 8.65
N PRO A 190 -13.29 26.33 8.70
CA PRO A 190 -13.10 27.48 7.82
C PRO A 190 -11.69 28.07 8.04
N LYS A 191 -10.85 28.05 7.00
CA LYS A 191 -9.45 28.53 7.00
C LYS A 191 -8.45 27.73 7.87
N LYS A 192 -8.79 26.50 8.26
CA LYS A 192 -7.92 25.62 9.06
C LYS A 192 -8.17 24.17 8.65
N THR A 193 -7.57 23.75 7.56
CA THR A 193 -7.47 22.32 7.27
C THR A 193 -6.08 21.90 7.72
N ASP A 194 -6.00 21.40 8.94
CA ASP A 194 -4.75 20.98 9.52
C ASP A 194 -4.61 19.46 9.29
N VAL A 195 -3.53 19.02 8.64
CA VAL A 195 -3.22 17.59 8.46
C VAL A 195 -2.31 17.16 9.60
N VAL A 196 -2.68 16.10 10.30
CA VAL A 196 -1.86 15.47 11.33
C VAL A 196 -1.69 14.01 10.96
N ILE A 197 -0.46 13.54 10.95
CA ILE A 197 -0.13 12.13 10.69
C ILE A 197 0.40 11.48 11.96
N GLU A 198 0.12 10.20 12.15
CA GLU A 198 0.58 9.41 13.28
C GLU A 198 1.33 8.16 12.78
N LEU A 199 2.63 8.10 13.04
CA LEU A 199 3.48 6.97 12.71
C LEU A 199 3.54 6.02 13.91
N TRP A 200 3.04 4.81 13.72
CA TRP A 200 3.14 3.75 14.72
C TRP A 200 4.58 3.20 14.76
N GLN A 201 5.34 3.56 15.80
CA GLN A 201 6.72 3.11 15.98
C GLN A 201 6.79 1.78 16.73
N SER A 202 5.95 1.65 17.76
CA SER A 202 5.83 0.44 18.59
C SER A 202 4.49 0.45 19.34
N PRO A 203 4.12 -0.63 20.06
CA PRO A 203 2.89 -0.66 20.85
C PRO A 203 2.79 0.46 21.90
N THR A 204 3.91 1.03 22.34
CA THR A 204 3.98 2.08 23.37
C THR A 204 4.46 3.42 22.86
N ASP A 205 4.78 3.53 21.57
CA ASP A 205 5.38 4.72 21.00
C ASP A 205 4.75 5.06 19.66
N ARG A 206 4.28 6.30 19.55
CA ARG A 206 3.66 6.87 18.36
C ARG A 206 4.22 8.26 18.15
N GLN A 207 4.68 8.50 16.92
CA GLN A 207 5.18 9.81 16.52
C GLN A 207 4.07 10.54 15.76
N ARG A 208 3.60 11.64 16.33
CA ARG A 208 2.60 12.53 15.74
C ARG A 208 3.30 13.72 15.09
N VAL A 209 2.93 14.01 13.86
CA VAL A 209 3.56 15.06 13.04
C VAL A 209 2.48 15.96 12.48
N THR A 210 2.60 17.27 12.69
CA THR A 210 1.75 18.25 11.99
C THR A 210 2.30 18.48 10.59
N VAL A 211 1.47 18.34 9.58
CA VAL A 211 1.83 18.53 8.17
C VAL A 211 1.19 19.83 7.68
N GLU A 212 2.03 20.77 7.25
CA GLU A 212 1.62 22.01 6.60
C GLU A 212 1.83 21.87 5.09
N ALA A 213 0.79 22.09 4.30
CA ALA A 213 0.89 22.10 2.83
C ALA A 213 0.88 23.54 2.30
N LYS A 214 1.84 23.88 1.44
CA LYS A 214 1.94 25.17 0.77
C LYS A 214 1.95 25.01 -0.75
N THR A 215 0.99 25.66 -1.39
CA THR A 215 0.91 25.76 -2.84
C THR A 215 1.58 27.03 -3.33
N ASP A 216 2.26 26.98 -4.48
CA ASP A 216 2.75 28.17 -5.16
C ASP A 216 2.61 28.04 -6.69
N GLY A 217 2.00 29.04 -7.33
CA GLY A 217 1.70 29.03 -8.76
C GLY A 217 2.94 29.17 -9.64
N ALA A 218 4.04 29.73 -9.12
CA ALA A 218 5.34 29.75 -9.78
C ALA A 218 6.19 28.51 -9.46
N GLY A 219 5.71 27.63 -8.57
CA GLY A 219 6.37 26.40 -8.16
C GLY A 219 7.46 26.57 -7.09
N LEU A 220 7.59 27.74 -6.47
CA LEU A 220 8.64 28.03 -5.49
C LEU A 220 8.08 28.74 -4.25
N VAL A 221 8.13 28.05 -3.10
CA VAL A 221 7.73 28.61 -1.80
C VAL A 221 8.88 29.44 -1.22
N THR A 222 8.56 30.67 -0.82
CA THR A 222 9.51 31.66 -0.29
C THR A 222 9.31 31.93 1.20
N ASP A 223 10.24 32.67 1.81
CA ASP A 223 10.19 33.11 3.21
C ASP A 223 8.93 33.96 3.54
N GLN A 224 8.29 34.56 2.54
CA GLN A 224 7.06 35.34 2.71
C GLN A 224 5.81 34.46 2.83
N ASP A 225 5.85 33.25 2.27
CA ASP A 225 4.72 32.32 2.20
C ASP A 225 4.58 31.49 3.48
N VAL A 226 5.67 31.35 4.23
CA VAL A 226 5.76 30.50 5.42
C VAL A 226 5.96 31.34 6.67
N LYS A 227 5.02 31.25 7.60
CA LYS A 227 5.14 31.88 8.92
C LYS A 227 5.55 30.82 9.95
N PHE A 228 6.86 30.56 10.06
CA PHE A 228 7.41 29.48 10.91
C PHE A 228 6.92 29.50 12.37
N TRP A 229 6.73 30.68 12.97
CA TRP A 229 6.17 30.77 14.33
C TRP A 229 4.77 30.12 14.46
N ARG A 230 3.94 30.18 13.41
CA ARG A 230 2.61 29.53 13.40
C ARG A 230 2.73 28.01 13.33
N LEU A 231 3.77 27.49 12.67
CA LEU A 231 4.06 26.06 12.63
C LEU A 231 4.39 25.54 14.03
N GLY A 232 5.12 26.34 14.82
CA GLY A 232 5.34 26.09 16.25
C GLY A 232 4.04 25.99 17.05
N GLU A 233 3.16 27.00 16.93
CA GLU A 233 1.85 26.98 17.61
C GLU A 233 0.98 25.80 17.18
N HIS A 234 1.05 25.40 15.89
CA HIS A 234 0.29 24.29 15.36
C HIS A 234 0.77 22.96 15.94
N ARG A 235 2.08 22.72 15.95
CA ARG A 235 2.70 21.57 16.60
C ARG A 235 2.32 21.43 18.07
N GLU A 236 2.37 22.52 18.83
CA GLU A 236 1.96 22.54 20.24
C GLU A 236 0.48 22.21 20.41
N ARG A 237 -0.40 22.80 19.58
CA ARG A 237 -1.85 22.58 19.62
C ARG A 237 -2.21 21.11 19.43
N HIS A 238 -1.55 20.41 18.51
CA HIS A 238 -1.82 19.01 18.20
C HIS A 238 -0.96 18.03 19.01
N MET A 239 -0.15 18.54 19.96
CA MET A 239 0.78 17.74 20.76
C MET A 239 1.72 16.89 19.88
N ALA A 240 2.10 17.43 18.72
CA ALA A 240 2.97 16.76 17.77
C ALA A 240 4.44 16.93 18.18
N GLN A 241 5.25 15.91 17.89
CA GLN A 241 6.68 15.91 18.19
C GLN A 241 7.48 16.64 17.10
N SER A 242 7.03 16.60 15.85
CA SER A 242 7.66 17.29 14.73
C SER A 242 6.63 17.99 13.84
N THR A 243 7.15 18.83 12.95
CA THR A 243 6.38 19.52 11.92
C THR A 243 7.02 19.24 10.57
N LEU A 244 6.20 18.92 9.58
CA LEU A 244 6.58 18.74 8.19
C LEU A 244 5.96 19.85 7.35
N LEU A 245 6.75 20.47 6.49
CA LEU A 245 6.28 21.39 5.46
C LEU A 245 6.39 20.72 4.10
N VAL A 246 5.27 20.69 3.37
CA VAL A 246 5.15 20.13 2.02
C VAL A 246 4.87 21.25 1.03
N GLY A 247 5.59 21.30 -0.08
CA GLY A 247 5.39 22.31 -1.12
C GLY A 247 6.01 21.92 -2.46
N PRO A 248 5.78 22.68 -3.55
CA PRO A 248 6.34 22.34 -4.86
C PRO A 248 7.87 22.33 -4.86
N GLN A 249 8.48 23.44 -4.44
CA GLN A 249 9.92 23.60 -4.17
C GLN A 249 10.11 24.65 -3.07
N PHE A 250 11.28 24.71 -2.45
CA PHE A 250 11.61 25.69 -1.41
C PHE A 250 12.84 26.49 -1.80
N ASP A 251 12.84 27.78 -1.49
CA ASP A 251 14.04 28.60 -1.63
C ASP A 251 15.08 28.31 -0.53
N ALA A 252 16.28 28.89 -0.70
CA ALA A 252 17.37 28.71 0.25
C ALA A 252 17.10 29.31 1.64
N ARG A 253 16.23 30.32 1.75
CA ARG A 253 15.90 30.97 3.03
C ARG A 253 14.93 30.11 3.83
N VAL A 254 13.87 29.61 3.20
CA VAL A 254 12.93 28.64 3.79
C VAL A 254 13.69 27.43 4.29
N THR A 255 14.65 26.92 3.50
CA THR A 255 15.51 25.80 3.92
C THR A 255 16.34 26.12 5.18
N GLN A 256 16.95 27.30 5.25
CA GLN A 256 17.72 27.73 6.43
C GLN A 256 16.84 27.94 7.67
N GLU A 257 15.67 28.56 7.50
CA GLU A 257 14.72 28.79 8.59
C GLU A 257 14.12 27.48 9.09
N ALA A 258 13.77 26.56 8.20
CA ALA A 258 13.26 25.24 8.58
C ALA A 258 14.28 24.45 9.41
N ALA A 259 15.57 24.48 9.02
CA ALA A 259 16.63 23.87 9.80
C ALA A 259 16.77 24.49 11.20
N ARG A 260 16.65 25.82 11.31
CA ARG A 260 16.72 26.55 12.59
C ARG A 260 15.54 26.21 13.50
N GLU A 261 14.33 26.15 12.93
CA GLU A 261 13.08 25.91 13.66
C GLU A 261 12.74 24.42 13.82
N LYS A 262 13.61 23.53 13.30
CA LYS A 262 13.46 22.06 13.32
C LYS A 262 12.17 21.61 12.64
N VAL A 263 11.91 22.16 11.46
CA VAL A 263 10.82 21.77 10.56
C VAL A 263 11.40 20.89 9.46
N ALA A 264 10.83 19.71 9.24
CA ALA A 264 11.18 18.85 8.12
C ALA A 264 10.62 19.43 6.83
N LEU A 265 11.35 19.30 5.73
CA LEU A 265 10.93 19.75 4.41
C LEU A 265 10.81 18.55 3.47
N ILE A 266 9.72 18.49 2.71
CA ILE A 266 9.58 17.55 1.60
C ILE A 266 8.89 18.25 0.44
N THR A 267 9.41 18.05 -0.77
CA THR A 267 8.76 18.55 -1.97
C THR A 267 7.59 17.65 -2.37
N ALA A 268 6.62 18.21 -3.09
CA ALA A 268 5.51 17.45 -3.67
C ALA A 268 6.01 16.32 -4.58
N ARG A 269 7.13 16.54 -5.27
CA ARG A 269 7.79 15.53 -6.10
C ARG A 269 8.41 14.42 -5.25
N GLU A 270 9.16 14.74 -4.22
CA GLU A 270 9.74 13.73 -3.32
C GLU A 270 8.65 12.88 -2.64
N LEU A 271 7.54 13.50 -2.22
CA LEU A 271 6.40 12.78 -1.66
C LEU A 271 5.75 11.86 -2.70
N ALA A 272 5.56 12.33 -3.93
CA ALA A 272 5.02 11.53 -5.03
C ALA A 272 5.94 10.35 -5.40
N ASP A 273 7.25 10.58 -5.46
CA ASP A 273 8.25 9.54 -5.71
C ASP A 273 8.25 8.50 -4.58
N ALA A 274 8.12 8.94 -3.32
CA ALA A 274 7.98 8.07 -2.17
C ALA A 274 6.73 7.18 -2.28
N VAL A 275 5.56 7.75 -2.62
CA VAL A 275 4.31 6.99 -2.84
C VAL A 275 4.49 5.92 -3.93
N MET A 276 5.09 6.30 -5.07
CA MET A 276 5.33 5.36 -6.18
C MET A 276 6.32 4.26 -5.83
N ARG A 277 7.38 4.59 -5.07
CA ARG A 277 8.37 3.60 -4.63
C ARG A 277 7.79 2.66 -3.58
N HIS A 278 6.98 3.19 -2.67
CA HIS A 278 6.30 2.43 -1.63
C HIS A 278 5.34 1.38 -2.22
N SER A 279 4.70 1.65 -3.37
CA SER A 279 3.81 0.69 -4.02
C SER A 279 4.51 -0.59 -4.49
N ARG A 280 5.85 -0.58 -4.62
CA ARG A 280 6.68 -1.72 -5.05
C ARG A 280 7.50 -2.29 -3.89
N THR A 281 8.00 -1.40 -3.04
CA THR A 281 8.83 -1.72 -1.89
C THR A 281 8.28 -0.98 -0.68
N PRO A 282 7.23 -1.50 -0.03
CA PRO A 282 6.66 -0.88 1.16
C PRO A 282 7.69 -0.82 2.28
N LEU A 283 7.75 0.34 2.93
CA LEU A 283 8.51 0.54 4.16
C LEU A 283 7.57 0.55 5.36
N SER A 284 8.04 0.13 6.52
CA SER A 284 7.28 0.26 7.76
C SER A 284 7.13 1.73 8.18
N PRO A 285 6.11 2.09 8.98
CA PRO A 285 5.98 3.45 9.51
C PRO A 285 7.22 3.94 10.28
N ARG A 286 7.98 3.00 10.89
CA ARG A 286 9.26 3.30 11.52
C ARG A 286 10.34 3.72 10.54
N GLU A 287 10.42 3.06 9.40
CA GLU A 287 11.37 3.41 8.33
C GLU A 287 10.98 4.72 7.62
N ILE A 288 9.69 5.02 7.54
CA ILE A 288 9.18 6.28 6.98
C ILE A 288 9.45 7.48 7.91
N ALA A 289 9.67 7.25 9.21
CA ALA A 289 9.88 8.31 10.20
C ALA A 289 11.00 9.30 9.85
N ALA A 290 12.06 8.82 9.17
CA ALA A 290 13.15 9.66 8.69
C ALA A 290 12.67 10.77 7.74
N MET A 291 11.64 10.49 6.93
CA MET A 291 11.06 11.45 5.98
C MET A 291 10.38 12.64 6.65
N VAL A 292 9.91 12.48 7.89
CA VAL A 292 9.04 13.44 8.59
C VAL A 292 9.70 14.03 9.83
N THR A 293 11.00 13.79 9.99
CA THR A 293 11.79 14.22 11.14
C THR A 293 12.85 15.23 10.70
N ALA A 294 12.84 16.40 11.32
CA ALA A 294 13.76 17.48 10.95
C ALA A 294 15.21 17.12 11.29
N GLY A 295 16.12 17.34 10.34
CA GLY A 295 17.55 17.06 10.50
C GLY A 295 17.97 15.65 10.06
N GLU A 296 17.03 14.78 9.73
CA GLU A 296 17.29 13.60 8.91
C GLU A 296 17.46 14.04 7.44
N ASP A 297 18.42 13.46 6.73
CA ASP A 297 18.64 13.77 5.33
C ASP A 297 17.83 12.85 4.40
N ALA A 298 17.55 13.34 3.20
CA ALA A 298 16.87 12.54 2.17
C ALA A 298 17.69 11.29 1.78
N GLU A 299 19.00 11.30 2.03
CA GLU A 299 19.91 10.19 1.76
C GLU A 299 19.64 8.99 2.68
N SER A 300 19.40 9.20 3.98
CA SER A 300 19.07 8.18 4.97
C SER A 300 17.83 7.36 4.56
N LEU A 301 16.77 8.04 4.15
CA LEU A 301 15.56 7.40 3.66
C LEU A 301 15.80 6.66 2.33
N ALA A 302 16.57 7.26 1.42
CA ALA A 302 16.93 6.63 0.16
C ALA A 302 17.77 5.36 0.36
N LEU A 303 18.69 5.35 1.33
CA LEU A 303 19.49 4.20 1.74
C LEU A 303 18.61 3.09 2.32
N THR A 304 17.64 3.45 3.16
CA THR A 304 16.68 2.49 3.74
C THR A 304 15.87 1.79 2.65
N TRP A 305 15.34 2.54 1.69
CA TRP A 305 14.66 1.94 0.55
C TRP A 305 15.58 1.09 -0.33
N ARG A 306 16.80 1.58 -0.63
CA ARG A 306 17.77 0.81 -1.41
C ARG A 306 18.07 -0.53 -0.74
N ALA A 307 18.20 -0.57 0.58
CA ALA A 307 18.38 -1.80 1.34
C ALA A 307 17.17 -2.73 1.22
N ALA A 308 15.94 -2.20 1.26
CA ALA A 308 14.72 -2.99 1.09
C ALA A 308 14.60 -3.57 -0.34
N GLU A 309 14.86 -2.77 -1.37
CA GLU A 309 14.90 -3.21 -2.77
C GLU A 309 15.99 -4.26 -3.00
N ARG A 310 17.17 -4.04 -2.39
CA ARG A 310 18.29 -4.96 -2.45
C ARG A 310 17.93 -6.34 -1.89
N ARG A 311 17.21 -6.39 -0.76
CA ARG A 311 16.70 -7.66 -0.19
C ARG A 311 15.72 -8.36 -1.14
N GLN A 312 14.83 -7.62 -1.81
CA GLN A 312 13.92 -8.19 -2.82
C GLN A 312 14.67 -8.76 -4.03
N GLN A 313 15.70 -8.04 -4.51
CA GLN A 313 16.56 -8.49 -5.61
C GLN A 313 17.34 -9.76 -5.24
N ALA A 314 17.94 -9.79 -4.04
CA ALA A 314 18.61 -10.98 -3.51
C ALA A 314 17.66 -12.19 -3.46
N LEU A 315 16.47 -12.02 -2.90
CA LEU A 315 15.45 -13.08 -2.86
C LEU A 315 15.15 -13.64 -4.26
N SER A 316 14.89 -12.75 -5.23
CA SER A 316 14.56 -13.13 -6.60
C SER A 316 15.71 -13.88 -7.27
N LEU A 317 16.94 -13.37 -7.19
CA LEU A 317 18.11 -13.98 -7.81
C LEU A 317 18.44 -15.34 -7.20
N VAL A 318 18.42 -15.45 -5.87
CA VAL A 318 18.67 -16.72 -5.17
C VAL A 318 17.65 -17.78 -5.60
N LEU A 319 16.36 -17.43 -5.61
CA LEU A 319 15.31 -18.35 -6.02
C LEU A 319 15.43 -18.79 -7.49
N HIS A 320 15.70 -17.85 -8.40
CA HIS A 320 15.87 -18.17 -9.82
C HIS A 320 17.13 -19.01 -10.09
N THR A 321 18.23 -18.74 -9.39
CA THR A 321 19.47 -19.52 -9.50
C THR A 321 19.26 -20.95 -9.03
N LEU A 322 18.60 -21.15 -7.88
CA LEU A 322 18.24 -22.49 -7.40
C LEU A 322 17.25 -23.19 -8.33
N TRP A 323 16.26 -22.46 -8.85
CA TRP A 323 15.31 -22.99 -9.82
C TRP A 323 15.99 -23.45 -11.11
N LYS A 324 16.91 -22.64 -11.65
CA LYS A 324 17.71 -22.98 -12.83
C LYS A 324 18.51 -24.24 -12.59
N SER A 325 19.27 -24.32 -11.49
CA SER A 325 20.11 -25.49 -11.18
C SER A 325 19.29 -26.75 -10.91
N GLY A 326 18.17 -26.63 -10.17
CA GLY A 326 17.26 -27.74 -9.89
C GLY A 326 16.50 -28.27 -11.11
N ASN A 327 16.53 -27.57 -12.24
CA ASN A 327 15.89 -27.98 -13.49
C ASN A 327 16.88 -28.14 -14.66
N ASP A 328 18.17 -27.89 -14.46
CA ASP A 328 19.19 -28.09 -15.47
C ASP A 328 19.63 -29.57 -15.49
N PRO A 329 19.52 -30.29 -16.63
CA PRO A 329 19.86 -31.71 -16.69
C PRO A 329 21.33 -32.03 -16.34
N VAL A 330 22.24 -31.09 -16.58
CA VAL A 330 23.67 -31.24 -16.26
C VAL A 330 23.86 -31.08 -14.76
N ASP A 331 23.30 -30.03 -14.15
CA ASP A 331 23.39 -29.81 -12.71
C ASP A 331 22.72 -30.96 -11.93
N ILE A 332 21.53 -31.40 -12.35
CA ILE A 332 20.86 -32.56 -11.73
C ILE A 332 21.75 -33.80 -11.80
N ARG A 333 22.46 -34.03 -12.91
CA ARG A 333 23.32 -35.20 -13.09
C ARG A 333 24.57 -35.17 -12.21
N TYR A 334 25.18 -34.00 -12.00
CA TYR A 334 26.48 -33.89 -11.34
C TYR A 334 26.41 -33.37 -9.89
N THR A 335 25.41 -32.57 -9.56
CA THR A 335 25.23 -31.95 -8.24
C THR A 335 23.84 -32.21 -7.65
N THR A 336 22.99 -33.02 -8.29
CA THR A 336 21.58 -33.22 -7.88
C THR A 336 20.76 -31.91 -7.83
N GLY A 337 21.24 -30.86 -8.50
CA GLY A 337 20.62 -29.53 -8.50
C GLY A 337 20.78 -28.77 -7.17
N VAL A 338 21.61 -29.26 -6.24
CA VAL A 338 21.88 -28.56 -4.98
C VAL A 338 23.01 -27.56 -5.15
N LEU A 339 22.88 -26.39 -4.53
CA LEU A 339 23.89 -25.33 -4.54
C LEU A 339 24.27 -24.91 -3.12
N GLY A 340 25.57 -24.69 -2.89
CA GLY A 340 26.06 -23.99 -1.71
C GLY A 340 26.02 -22.47 -1.88
N ILE A 341 26.25 -21.73 -0.79
CA ILE A 341 26.33 -20.25 -0.81
C ILE A 341 27.37 -19.76 -1.83
N SER A 342 28.54 -20.41 -1.88
CA SER A 342 29.62 -20.05 -2.83
C SER A 342 29.25 -20.30 -4.29
N ASP A 343 28.40 -21.30 -4.57
CA ASP A 343 27.92 -21.57 -5.92
C ASP A 343 26.88 -20.54 -6.34
N ILE A 344 25.92 -20.26 -5.46
CA ILE A 344 24.92 -19.20 -5.67
C ILE A 344 25.63 -17.87 -5.93
N TRP A 345 26.58 -17.49 -5.08
CA TRP A 345 27.38 -16.28 -5.27
C TRP A 345 28.07 -16.25 -6.63
N ARG A 346 28.69 -17.36 -7.04
CA ARG A 346 29.39 -17.45 -8.33
C ARG A 346 28.46 -17.25 -9.51
N GLU A 347 27.24 -17.77 -9.44
CA GLU A 347 26.21 -17.62 -10.46
C GLU A 347 25.60 -16.20 -10.46
N THR A 348 25.48 -15.56 -9.29
CA THR A 348 24.82 -14.23 -9.16
C THR A 348 25.78 -13.05 -9.20
N LYS A 349 27.11 -13.24 -9.07
CA LYS A 349 28.08 -12.13 -8.94
C LYS A 349 28.10 -11.14 -10.10
N GLY A 350 27.66 -11.56 -11.29
CA GLY A 350 27.56 -10.71 -12.47
C GLY A 350 26.17 -10.13 -12.73
N ALA A 351 25.18 -10.48 -11.91
CA ALA A 351 23.79 -10.08 -12.11
C ALA A 351 23.49 -8.67 -11.60
N LEU A 352 24.35 -8.11 -10.76
CA LEU A 352 24.18 -6.82 -10.08
C LEU A 352 25.49 -6.04 -10.13
N GLU A 353 25.42 -4.71 -10.10
CA GLU A 353 26.59 -3.84 -10.03
C GLU A 353 27.45 -4.15 -8.79
N THR A 354 26.80 -4.28 -7.64
CA THR A 354 27.41 -4.81 -6.41
C THR A 354 26.99 -6.28 -6.24
N PRO A 355 27.92 -7.25 -6.27
CA PRO A 355 27.62 -8.66 -6.05
C PRO A 355 26.90 -8.89 -4.72
N LEU A 356 26.07 -9.92 -4.64
CA LEU A 356 25.50 -10.36 -3.36
C LEU A 356 26.63 -10.75 -2.40
N ASP A 357 26.49 -10.45 -1.13
CA ASP A 357 27.37 -11.03 -0.10
C ASP A 357 26.77 -12.34 0.47
N SER A 358 27.56 -13.05 1.30
CA SER A 358 27.12 -14.32 1.88
C SER A 358 25.93 -14.18 2.82
N SER A 359 25.82 -13.05 3.53
CA SER A 359 24.72 -12.80 4.46
C SER A 359 23.42 -12.53 3.72
N GLU A 360 23.45 -11.76 2.62
CA GLU A 360 22.29 -11.52 1.76
C GLU A 360 21.74 -12.84 1.17
N ILE A 361 22.64 -13.73 0.75
CA ILE A 361 22.27 -15.06 0.24
C ILE A 361 21.66 -15.91 1.36
N GLU A 362 22.27 -15.91 2.55
CA GLU A 362 21.79 -16.69 3.70
C GLU A 362 20.42 -16.22 4.21
N GLU A 363 20.18 -14.90 4.25
CA GLU A 363 18.89 -14.31 4.60
C GLU A 363 17.80 -14.74 3.60
N ALA A 364 18.08 -14.66 2.30
CA ALA A 364 17.17 -15.10 1.26
C ALA A 364 16.84 -16.60 1.35
N LEU A 365 17.86 -17.45 1.53
CA LEU A 365 17.70 -18.89 1.70
C LEU A 365 16.87 -19.23 2.94
N THR A 366 17.13 -18.55 4.05
CA THR A 366 16.40 -18.72 5.31
C THR A 366 14.93 -18.40 5.13
N PHE A 367 14.61 -17.27 4.48
CA PHE A 367 13.23 -16.87 4.22
C PHE A 367 12.51 -17.84 3.27
N LEU A 368 13.15 -18.21 2.15
CA LEU A 368 12.59 -19.15 1.17
C LEU A 368 12.39 -20.56 1.72
N GLY A 369 13.20 -20.94 2.71
CA GLY A 369 13.12 -22.22 3.43
C GLY A 369 12.10 -22.25 4.57
N THR A 370 11.44 -21.13 4.89
CA THR A 370 10.38 -21.13 5.91
C THR A 370 9.23 -22.06 5.53
N PRO A 371 8.53 -22.72 6.47
CA PRO A 371 7.40 -23.59 6.15
C PRO A 371 6.25 -22.91 5.39
N LEU A 372 6.12 -21.59 5.54
CA LEU A 372 5.08 -20.79 4.87
C LEU A 372 5.36 -20.63 3.37
N ILE A 373 6.64 -20.52 2.99
CA ILE A 373 7.07 -20.38 1.59
C ILE A 373 7.43 -21.74 1.00
N ALA A 374 8.19 -22.55 1.75
CA ALA A 374 8.68 -23.88 1.42
C ALA A 374 9.09 -23.99 -0.06
N GLY A 375 9.90 -23.02 -0.51
CA GLY A 375 10.44 -22.95 -1.87
C GLY A 375 11.85 -23.50 -1.99
N VAL A 376 12.55 -23.61 -0.86
CA VAL A 376 13.91 -24.12 -0.76
C VAL A 376 13.99 -25.10 0.41
N GLU A 377 14.76 -26.17 0.27
CA GLU A 377 15.09 -27.09 1.35
C GLU A 377 16.60 -27.12 1.56
N ARG A 378 17.01 -27.18 2.83
CA ARG A 378 18.42 -27.32 3.20
C ARG A 378 18.79 -28.80 3.20
N GLN A 379 19.79 -29.16 2.40
CA GLN A 379 20.38 -30.49 2.33
C GLN A 379 21.85 -30.41 2.81
N GLY A 380 22.04 -30.66 4.10
CA GLY A 380 23.34 -30.48 4.75
C GLY A 380 23.79 -29.01 4.75
N GLY A 381 24.92 -28.72 4.09
CA GLY A 381 25.42 -27.34 3.89
C GLY A 381 24.86 -26.64 2.64
N ASN A 382 24.13 -27.37 1.80
CA ASN A 382 23.64 -26.90 0.52
C ASN A 382 22.12 -26.71 0.53
N HIS A 383 21.60 -26.14 -0.55
CA HIS A 383 20.21 -25.80 -0.70
C HIS A 383 19.70 -26.29 -2.05
N VAL A 384 18.44 -26.73 -2.09
CA VAL A 384 17.78 -27.20 -3.30
C VAL A 384 16.42 -26.54 -3.42
N VAL A 385 16.01 -26.23 -4.65
CA VAL A 385 14.66 -25.74 -4.90
C VAL A 385 13.65 -26.87 -4.73
N THR A 386 12.53 -26.60 -4.07
CA THR A 386 11.44 -27.58 -3.87
C THR A 386 10.14 -27.18 -4.53
N ALA A 387 10.05 -25.93 -5.03
CA ALA A 387 8.88 -25.41 -5.71
C ALA A 387 9.28 -24.42 -6.82
N PRO A 388 8.51 -24.33 -7.92
CA PRO A 388 8.72 -23.29 -8.91
C PRO A 388 8.54 -21.88 -8.30
N PRO A 389 9.23 -20.85 -8.83
CA PRO A 389 9.06 -19.46 -8.37
C PRO A 389 7.60 -19.00 -8.35
N SER A 390 6.80 -19.46 -9.31
CA SER A 390 5.36 -19.16 -9.38
C SER A 390 4.57 -19.68 -8.17
N LEU A 391 4.93 -20.83 -7.60
CA LEU A 391 4.30 -21.37 -6.41
C LEU A 391 4.74 -20.64 -5.13
N ALA A 392 6.03 -20.27 -5.02
CA ALA A 392 6.50 -19.44 -3.92
C ALA A 392 5.77 -18.08 -3.89
N ALA A 393 5.61 -17.45 -5.07
CA ALA A 393 4.83 -16.23 -5.22
C ALA A 393 3.34 -16.43 -4.87
N ALA A 394 2.72 -17.54 -5.28
CA ALA A 394 1.34 -17.84 -4.92
C ALA A 394 1.14 -18.00 -3.41
N ARG A 395 2.10 -18.61 -2.71
CA ARG A 395 2.08 -18.72 -1.24
C ARG A 395 2.20 -17.37 -0.56
N LEU A 396 3.10 -16.50 -1.02
CA LEU A 396 3.20 -15.12 -0.50
C LEU A 396 1.89 -14.35 -0.65
N ARG A 397 1.24 -14.43 -1.82
CA ARG A 397 -0.07 -13.78 -2.03
C ARG A 397 -1.16 -14.37 -1.15
N ALA A 398 -1.16 -15.68 -0.93
CA ALA A 398 -2.12 -16.30 -0.02
C ALA A 398 -1.92 -15.83 1.43
N LEU A 399 -0.68 -15.65 1.88
CA LEU A 399 -0.38 -15.08 3.20
C LEU A 399 -0.86 -13.63 3.30
N ALA A 400 -0.59 -12.81 2.29
CA ALA A 400 -1.07 -11.44 2.22
C ALA A 400 -2.60 -11.37 2.34
N ALA A 401 -3.33 -12.18 1.55
CA ALA A 401 -4.78 -12.24 1.60
C ALA A 401 -5.34 -12.62 2.98
N VAL A 402 -4.67 -13.53 3.70
CA VAL A 402 -5.06 -13.88 5.09
C VAL A 402 -4.86 -12.69 6.02
N ILE A 403 -3.71 -12.00 5.93
CA ILE A 403 -3.43 -10.82 6.76
C ILE A 403 -4.47 -9.72 6.49
N GLU A 404 -4.73 -9.41 5.22
CA GLU A 404 -5.73 -8.40 4.81
C GLU A 404 -7.13 -8.76 5.32
N SER A 405 -7.53 -10.04 5.22
CA SER A 405 -8.84 -10.48 5.70
C SER A 405 -9.02 -10.34 7.22
N THR A 406 -7.93 -10.46 7.98
CA THR A 406 -7.95 -10.31 9.45
C THR A 406 -7.81 -8.85 9.90
N GLY A 407 -7.23 -7.98 9.07
CA GLY A 407 -7.09 -6.55 9.35
C GLY A 407 -8.37 -5.73 9.15
N LEU A 408 -9.38 -6.28 8.45
CA LEU A 408 -10.71 -5.66 8.28
C LEU A 408 -11.57 -5.71 9.56
N ASP A 409 -11.29 -6.67 10.45
CA ASP A 409 -11.75 -6.64 11.83
C ASP A 409 -10.83 -5.68 12.60
N GLY A 410 -11.06 -4.37 12.43
CA GLY A 410 -10.25 -3.34 13.08
C GLY A 410 -10.07 -3.55 14.60
N PRO A 411 -9.10 -2.86 15.25
CA PRO A 411 -8.96 -2.94 16.70
C PRO A 411 -10.31 -2.70 17.38
N PRO A 412 -10.65 -3.41 18.49
CA PRO A 412 -11.93 -3.27 19.18
C PRO A 412 -12.19 -1.78 19.38
N GLY A 413 -13.27 -1.32 18.76
CA GLY A 413 -13.50 0.10 18.46
C GLY A 413 -13.19 1.01 19.65
N ARG A 414 -12.59 2.17 19.33
CA ARG A 414 -12.69 3.35 20.20
C ARG A 414 -14.16 3.46 20.62
N PRO A 415 -14.49 3.47 21.92
CA PRO A 415 -15.86 3.71 22.34
C PRO A 415 -16.26 5.04 21.73
N SER A 416 -17.27 4.99 20.87
CA SER A 416 -17.98 6.18 20.41
C SER A 416 -18.29 6.99 21.67
N GLY A 417 -17.81 8.22 21.72
CA GLY A 417 -18.14 9.15 22.78
C GLY A 417 -19.62 9.47 22.72
N GLU A 418 -20.46 8.56 23.21
CA GLU A 418 -21.72 8.93 23.81
C GLU A 418 -21.34 9.79 25.02
N GLY A 419 -21.45 11.09 24.84
CA GLY A 419 -21.36 12.04 25.94
C GLY A 419 -22.30 11.58 27.06
N PRO A 420 -21.90 11.77 28.33
CA PRO A 420 -22.75 11.37 29.45
C PRO A 420 -24.12 12.05 29.31
N PRO A 421 -25.23 11.33 29.55
CA PRO A 421 -26.55 11.90 29.46
C PRO A 421 -26.64 13.11 30.38
N THR A 422 -27.06 14.23 29.80
CA THR A 422 -27.22 15.51 30.50
C THR A 422 -28.19 15.30 31.68
N PRO A 423 -27.79 15.62 32.92
CA PRO A 423 -28.66 15.43 34.07
C PRO A 423 -29.81 16.45 34.02
N PRO A 424 -31.05 16.05 34.39
CA PRO A 424 -32.14 17.01 34.50
C PRO A 424 -31.89 17.98 35.66
N GLY A 425 -32.09 19.27 35.40
CA GLY A 425 -32.02 20.35 36.39
C GLY A 425 -33.10 20.24 37.48
N PRO A 426 -32.95 21.00 38.58
CA PRO A 426 -33.38 20.59 39.91
C PRO A 426 -34.86 20.84 40.16
N SER A 427 -35.53 19.88 40.77
CA SER A 427 -36.71 20.11 41.59
C SER A 427 -36.64 19.22 42.82
N SER A 428 -36.50 19.86 43.97
CA SER A 428 -36.69 19.28 45.30
C SER A 428 -37.58 20.26 46.09
N PRO A 429 -38.22 19.89 47.20
CA PRO A 429 -38.12 18.61 47.92
C PRO A 429 -39.47 17.99 48.32
N GLU A 430 -39.50 16.68 48.57
CA GLU A 430 -40.16 16.12 49.76
C GLU A 430 -39.71 14.65 49.97
N SER A 431 -39.35 14.31 51.20
CA SER A 431 -39.03 12.97 51.72
C SER A 431 -40.11 12.57 52.73
N PRO A 432 -40.10 11.40 53.41
CA PRO A 432 -39.35 10.14 53.22
C PRO A 432 -40.29 8.90 53.25
N GLU A 433 -39.77 7.68 53.01
CA GLU A 433 -39.98 6.51 53.90
C GLU A 433 -39.32 5.21 53.34
N ASN A 434 -38.70 4.47 54.26
CA ASN A 434 -38.01 3.17 54.16
C ASN A 434 -39.01 1.99 54.05
N PRO A 435 -38.59 0.70 54.12
CA PRO A 435 -37.51 -0.05 53.46
C PRO A 435 -38.04 -1.38 52.84
N SER A 436 -37.25 -2.14 52.07
CA SER A 436 -37.28 -3.64 52.06
C SER A 436 -36.26 -4.25 51.08
N VAL A 437 -35.56 -5.26 51.58
CA VAL A 437 -34.59 -6.19 50.95
C VAL A 437 -35.36 -7.54 50.77
N PRO A 438 -35.14 -8.44 49.77
CA PRO A 438 -33.93 -9.29 49.76
C PRO A 438 -33.45 -10.03 48.48
N ARG A 439 -32.25 -10.64 48.64
CA ARG A 439 -31.59 -11.78 47.94
C ARG A 439 -30.82 -11.47 46.64
N GLN A 440 -29.49 -11.48 46.67
CA GLN A 440 -28.53 -12.62 46.66
C GLN A 440 -28.28 -13.20 45.26
N GLN A 441 -27.09 -12.89 44.71
CA GLN A 441 -26.27 -13.78 43.89
C GLN A 441 -24.79 -13.34 44.02
N ASP A 442 -23.99 -14.18 44.68
CA ASP A 442 -22.53 -14.26 44.55
C ASP A 442 -22.18 -14.63 43.08
N SER A 443 -21.04 -14.34 42.47
CA SER A 443 -19.66 -14.38 42.98
C SER A 443 -18.68 -13.72 41.98
N ASP A 444 -17.63 -13.11 42.54
CA ASP A 444 -16.31 -12.82 41.93
C ASP A 444 -16.04 -11.49 41.20
N ALA A 445 -16.70 -10.41 41.63
CA ALA A 445 -16.31 -9.03 41.31
C ALA A 445 -16.40 -8.15 42.57
N GLY A 446 -15.30 -7.99 43.32
CA GLY A 446 -15.41 -7.23 44.60
C GLY A 446 -14.15 -6.62 45.20
N VAL A 447 -12.95 -6.89 44.68
CA VAL A 447 -11.74 -6.27 45.23
C VAL A 447 -11.35 -5.06 44.40
N THR A 448 -11.98 -3.93 44.67
CA THR A 448 -11.59 -2.64 44.08
C THR A 448 -10.39 -2.04 44.81
N PRO A 449 -9.44 -1.39 44.11
CA PRO A 449 -8.27 -0.74 44.72
C PRO A 449 -8.63 0.29 45.81
N SER A 450 -9.81 0.90 45.75
CA SER A 450 -10.31 1.83 46.76
C SER A 450 -10.54 1.15 48.12
N LEU A 451 -11.09 -0.08 48.13
CA LEU A 451 -11.28 -0.86 49.35
C LEU A 451 -9.95 -1.23 50.01
N ILE A 452 -8.97 -1.63 49.21
CA ILE A 452 -7.63 -1.97 49.71
C ILE A 452 -6.95 -0.73 50.32
N ARG A 453 -7.08 0.43 49.68
CA ARG A 453 -6.53 1.70 50.23
C ARG A 453 -7.20 2.10 51.54
N ALA A 454 -8.52 2.01 51.62
CA ALA A 454 -9.26 2.33 52.84
C ALA A 454 -8.86 1.41 54.01
N TRP A 455 -8.74 0.10 53.75
CA TRP A 455 -8.26 -0.86 54.74
C TRP A 455 -6.81 -0.57 55.15
N ALA A 456 -5.92 -0.34 54.20
CA ALA A 456 -4.50 -0.07 54.49
C ALA A 456 -4.32 1.20 55.34
N LYS A 457 -5.08 2.25 55.05
CA LYS A 457 -5.10 3.49 55.85
C LYS A 457 -5.64 3.24 57.27
N ALA A 458 -6.67 2.41 57.43
CA ALA A 458 -7.21 2.03 58.74
C ALA A 458 -6.24 1.17 59.57
N GLN A 459 -5.34 0.42 58.91
CA GLN A 459 -4.28 -0.37 59.56
C GLN A 459 -2.97 0.41 59.75
N GLY A 460 -2.93 1.70 59.42
CA GLY A 460 -1.75 2.56 59.59
C GLY A 460 -0.66 2.39 58.53
N HIS A 461 -0.96 1.73 57.40
CA HIS A 461 -0.03 1.63 56.27
C HIS A 461 -0.06 2.90 55.42
N ALA A 462 1.12 3.44 55.09
CA ALA A 462 1.26 4.55 54.14
C ALA A 462 1.00 4.06 52.70
N VAL A 463 -0.02 4.60 52.04
CA VAL A 463 -0.38 4.23 50.66
C VAL A 463 -0.74 5.49 49.86
N ASN A 464 -0.21 5.59 48.64
CA ASN A 464 -0.51 6.70 47.73
C ASN A 464 -1.99 6.69 47.29
N GLU A 465 -2.60 7.86 47.23
CA GLU A 465 -4.02 8.04 46.91
C GLU A 465 -4.34 7.76 45.43
N ARG A 466 -3.34 7.85 44.55
CA ARG A 466 -3.41 7.54 43.11
C ARG A 466 -2.23 6.67 42.68
N GLY A 467 -2.45 5.77 41.72
CA GLY A 467 -1.43 4.85 41.20
C GLY A 467 -1.60 3.39 41.63
N ARG A 468 -0.76 2.50 41.07
CA ARG A 468 -0.81 1.04 41.27
C ARG A 468 -0.46 0.67 42.71
N LEU A 469 -1.25 -0.21 43.33
CA LEU A 469 -1.00 -0.68 44.70
C LEU A 469 0.14 -1.70 44.73
N PRO A 470 1.01 -1.68 45.76
CA PRO A 470 2.01 -2.72 45.96
C PRO A 470 1.36 -4.11 46.04
N GLN A 471 1.88 -5.09 45.29
CA GLN A 471 1.27 -6.43 45.20
C GLN A 471 1.22 -7.14 46.58
N ASP A 472 2.20 -6.89 47.44
CA ASP A 472 2.25 -7.45 48.80
C ASP A 472 1.10 -6.92 49.68
N LEU A 473 0.68 -5.68 49.47
CA LEU A 473 -0.43 -5.06 50.18
C LEU A 473 -1.77 -5.66 49.74
N VAL A 474 -1.92 -5.94 48.44
CA VAL A 474 -3.09 -6.62 47.87
C VAL A 474 -3.18 -8.06 48.40
N LYS A 475 -2.05 -8.76 48.48
CA LYS A 475 -1.98 -10.14 49.00
C LYS A 475 -2.33 -10.21 50.49
N LYS A 476 -1.82 -9.28 51.31
CA LYS A 476 -2.19 -9.16 52.72
C LYS A 476 -3.68 -8.86 52.91
N TYR A 477 -4.25 -7.96 52.11
CA TYR A 477 -5.68 -7.67 52.16
C TYR A 477 -6.52 -8.91 51.87
N LYS A 478 -6.17 -9.70 50.86
CA LYS A 478 -6.85 -10.95 50.51
C LYS A 478 -6.74 -12.03 51.59
N GLN A 479 -5.56 -12.16 52.22
CA GLN A 479 -5.35 -13.08 53.35
C GLN A 479 -6.21 -12.74 54.57
N VAL A 480 -6.32 -11.44 54.93
CA VAL A 480 -7.14 -11.00 56.07
C VAL A 480 -8.64 -11.16 55.80
N ARG A 481 -9.05 -11.09 54.53
CA ARG A 481 -10.45 -11.26 54.09
C ARG A 481 -10.85 -12.70 53.75
N GLY A 482 -9.94 -13.68 53.90
CA GLY A 482 -10.25 -15.11 53.73
C GLY A 482 -10.39 -15.59 52.29
N HIS A 483 -9.83 -14.88 51.30
CA HIS A 483 -9.78 -15.32 49.91
C HIS A 483 -8.33 -15.64 49.52
N GLY A 484 -7.88 -16.83 49.94
CA GLY A 484 -6.61 -17.43 49.53
C GLY A 484 -6.70 -18.06 48.16
#